data_AF-A0A8X6GV36-F1
#
_entry.id   AF-A0A8X6GV36-F1
#
_cell.length_a   1.000
_cell.length_b   1.000
_cell.length_c   1.000
_cell.angle_alpha   90.00
_cell.angle_beta   90.00
_cell.angle_gamma   90.00
#
_symmetry.space_group_name_H-M   'P 1'
#
loop_
_entity.id
_entity.type
_entity.pdbx_description
1 polymer ?
#
loop_
_entity_poly.entity_id
_entity_poly.type
_entity_poly.pdbx_seq_one_letter_code
_entity_poly.pdbx_strand_id
1 'polypeptide(L)'
;MSSIKTLNRKRGNILAPLTKLSSKPLDNLSELELRTVLDSLHDIKEKFKDIKQAYFEIDNNNEFKDVESILNKIDEDIQDFQVRGKLLLYKCTEVNKFKNNKIVQSMLIMFGFLKFR
;
A
#
# COMPACT_ATOMS: atom_id res chain seq x y z
N MET A 1 17.42 0.29 25.51
CA MET A 1 16.01 0.73 25.50
C MET A 1 15.86 2.02 24.70
N SER A 2 14.96 2.04 23.70
CA SER A 2 14.52 3.31 23.08
C SER A 2 13.54 4.01 24.03
N SER A 3 13.57 5.35 24.10
CA SER A 3 12.59 6.09 24.93
C SER A 3 11.25 6.25 24.21
N ILE A 4 10.15 6.39 24.97
CA ILE A 4 8.80 6.62 24.42
C ILE A 4 8.74 7.84 23.50
N LYS A 5 9.48 8.91 23.84
CA LYS A 5 9.63 10.12 23.00
C LYS A 5 10.26 9.82 21.64
N THR A 6 11.27 8.94 21.62
CA THR A 6 11.95 8.53 20.39
C THR A 6 11.03 7.70 19.51
N LEU A 7 10.27 6.76 20.10
CA LEU A 7 9.31 5.95 19.36
C LEU A 7 8.15 6.78 18.82
N ASN A 8 7.60 7.73 19.61
CA ASN A 8 6.55 8.63 19.15
C ASN A 8 7.00 9.48 17.95
N ARG A 9 8.26 9.92 17.94
CA ARG A 9 8.84 10.61 16.77
C ARG A 9 8.97 9.69 15.56
N LYS A 10 9.48 8.46 15.74
CA LYS A 10 9.56 7.45 14.66
C LYS A 10 8.17 7.12 14.10
N ARG A 11 7.16 6.99 14.96
CA ARG A 11 5.74 6.81 14.59
C ARG A 11 5.24 7.98 13.75
N GLY A 12 5.49 9.22 14.15
CA GLY A 12 5.11 10.39 13.33
C GLY A 12 5.75 10.37 11.93
N ASN A 13 7.00 9.91 11.83
CA ASN A 13 7.73 9.82 10.58
C ASN A 13 7.19 8.75 9.61
N ILE A 14 6.46 7.73 10.09
CA ILE A 14 5.78 6.75 9.22
C ILE A 14 4.33 7.16 8.94
N LEU A 15 3.67 7.83 9.89
CA LEU A 15 2.27 8.22 9.78
C LEU A 15 2.09 9.23 8.64
N ALA A 16 2.92 10.26 8.58
CA ALA A 16 2.79 11.30 7.55
C ALA A 16 2.93 10.74 6.11
N PRO A 17 3.94 9.91 5.79
CA PRO A 17 4.00 9.22 4.50
C PRO A 17 2.81 8.29 4.25
N LEU A 18 2.37 7.53 5.26
CA LEU A 18 1.23 6.62 5.13
C LEU A 18 -0.06 7.38 4.80
N THR A 19 -0.37 8.47 5.52
CA THR A 19 -1.52 9.34 5.24
C THR A 19 -1.44 9.97 3.85
N LYS A 20 -0.23 10.34 3.41
CA LYS A 20 -0.02 10.86 2.06
C LYS A 20 -0.23 9.79 0.98
N LEU A 21 0.13 8.53 1.24
CA LEU A 21 -0.12 7.43 0.32
C LEU A 21 -1.60 7.04 0.32
N SER A 22 -2.24 6.92 1.48
CA SER A 22 -3.64 6.49 1.61
C SER A 22 -4.63 7.50 1.04
N SER A 23 -4.26 8.78 0.98
CA SER A 23 -5.06 9.82 0.32
C SER A 23 -4.91 9.86 -1.20
N LYS A 24 -3.96 9.12 -1.80
CA LYS A 24 -3.82 9.07 -3.25
C LYS A 24 -4.94 8.25 -3.88
N PRO A 25 -5.65 8.78 -4.90
CA PRO A 25 -6.56 7.98 -5.69
C PRO A 25 -5.77 6.97 -6.52
N LEU A 26 -5.94 5.68 -6.23
CA LEU A 26 -5.21 4.60 -6.90
C LEU A 26 -5.85 4.21 -8.24
N ASP A 27 -7.12 4.54 -8.46
CA ASP A 27 -7.94 4.04 -9.58
C ASP A 27 -7.47 4.49 -10.97
N ASN A 28 -6.66 5.56 -11.03
CA ASN A 28 -6.14 6.13 -12.28
C ASN A 28 -4.63 5.92 -12.46
N LEU A 29 -3.98 5.23 -11.53
CA LEU A 29 -2.54 4.98 -11.62
C LEU A 29 -2.24 3.90 -12.66
N SER A 30 -1.17 4.10 -13.42
CA SER A 30 -0.60 3.08 -14.30
C SER A 30 -0.04 1.89 -13.49
N GLU A 31 0.23 0.78 -14.17
CA GLU A 31 0.83 -0.40 -13.54
C GLU A 31 2.15 -0.07 -12.82
N LEU A 32 3.00 0.75 -13.45
CA LEU A 32 4.29 1.16 -12.89
C LEU A 32 4.11 2.04 -11.63
N GLU A 33 3.14 2.95 -11.66
CA GLU A 33 2.83 3.81 -10.52
C GLU A 33 2.24 3.00 -9.35
N LEU A 34 1.36 2.03 -9.64
CA LEU A 34 0.82 1.11 -8.63
C LEU A 34 1.91 0.26 -7.99
N ARG A 35 2.88 -0.26 -8.78
CA ARG A 35 4.05 -0.97 -8.25
C ARG A 35 4.88 -0.08 -7.34
N THR A 36 5.19 1.15 -7.78
CA THR A 36 5.96 2.13 -7.00
C THR A 36 5.27 2.48 -5.68
N VAL A 37 3.95 2.62 -5.69
CA VAL A 37 3.15 2.85 -4.48
C VAL A 37 3.20 1.66 -3.53
N LEU A 38 3.10 0.43 -4.04
CA LEU A 38 3.19 -0.78 -3.24
C LEU A 38 4.59 -1.00 -2.65
N ASP A 39 5.64 -0.67 -3.40
CA ASP A 39 7.03 -0.72 -2.91
C ASP A 39 7.23 0.29 -1.76
N SER A 40 6.72 1.53 -1.95
CA SER A 40 6.75 2.55 -0.90
C SER A 40 6.00 2.12 0.36
N LEU A 41 4.87 1.44 0.19
CA LEU A 41 4.09 0.90 1.29
C LEU A 41 4.82 -0.25 2.01
N HIS A 42 5.56 -1.08 1.26
CA HIS A 42 6.37 -2.15 1.83
C HIS A 42 7.47 -1.58 2.75
N ASP A 43 8.17 -0.54 2.31
CA ASP A 43 9.18 0.16 3.12
C ASP A 43 8.59 0.73 4.42
N ILE A 44 7.37 1.28 4.35
CA ILE A 44 6.66 1.78 5.53
C ILE A 44 6.30 0.64 6.47
N LYS A 45 5.86 -0.51 5.93
CA LYS A 45 5.49 -1.69 6.71
C LYS A 45 6.68 -2.27 7.47
N GLU A 46 7.84 -2.38 6.85
CA GLU A 46 9.06 -2.86 7.53
C GLU A 46 9.46 -1.93 8.67
N LYS A 47 9.50 -0.61 8.42
CA LYS A 47 9.77 0.39 9.47
C LYS A 47 8.75 0.35 10.60
N PHE A 48 7.48 0.12 10.28
CA PHE A 48 6.41 0.00 11.27
C PHE A 48 6.58 -1.24 12.14
N LYS A 49 6.99 -2.37 11.57
CA LYS A 49 7.25 -3.61 12.32
C LYS A 49 8.32 -3.41 13.38
N ASP A 50 9.43 -2.76 13.03
CA ASP A 50 10.51 -2.42 13.98
C ASP A 50 10.01 -1.51 15.11
N ILE A 51 9.19 -0.52 14.77
CA ILE A 51 8.61 0.41 15.75
C ILE A 51 7.65 -0.33 16.69
N LYS A 52 6.76 -1.16 16.14
CA LYS A 52 5.77 -1.95 16.89
C LYS A 52 6.48 -2.87 17.89
N GLN A 53 7.51 -3.59 17.45
CA GLN A 53 8.32 -4.44 18.33
C GLN A 53 8.99 -3.62 19.45
N ALA A 54 9.61 -2.49 19.10
CA ALA A 54 10.28 -1.63 20.08
C ALA A 54 9.30 -1.01 21.10
N TYR A 55 8.03 -0.79 20.75
CA TYR A 55 7.01 -0.40 21.71
C TYR A 55 6.72 -1.53 22.71
N PHE A 56 6.54 -2.78 22.25
CA PHE A 56 6.28 -3.93 23.12
C PHE A 56 7.43 -4.24 24.09
N GLU A 57 8.68 -3.90 23.75
CA GLU A 57 9.84 -4.09 24.62
C GLU A 57 9.93 -3.09 25.80
N ILE A 58 9.05 -2.09 25.88
CA ILE A 58 9.10 -1.01 26.89
C ILE A 58 8.21 -1.30 28.15
N ASP A 59 7.57 -2.46 28.24
CA ASP A 59 6.43 -2.76 29.13
C ASP A 59 6.49 -2.31 30.63
N ASN A 60 5.29 -2.00 31.15
CA ASN A 60 4.81 -1.67 32.52
C ASN A 60 4.39 -0.22 32.85
N ASN A 61 3.50 0.41 32.07
CA ASN A 61 2.62 1.45 32.61
C ASN A 61 1.31 1.60 31.79
N ASN A 62 0.24 2.09 32.44
CA ASN A 62 -1.11 2.27 31.87
C ASN A 62 -1.19 3.06 30.55
N GLU A 63 -0.15 3.81 30.16
CA GLU A 63 -0.04 4.50 28.86
C GLU A 63 0.02 3.53 27.66
N PHE A 64 0.18 2.23 27.89
CA PHE A 64 0.35 1.23 26.85
C PHE A 64 -0.92 0.93 26.03
N LYS A 65 -2.11 0.98 26.64
CA LYS A 65 -3.38 0.67 25.93
C LYS A 65 -3.69 1.65 24.80
N ASP A 66 -3.42 2.93 25.04
CA ASP A 66 -3.62 3.97 24.03
C ASP A 66 -2.61 3.80 22.88
N VAL A 67 -1.38 3.42 23.20
CA VAL A 67 -0.33 3.14 22.21
C VAL A 67 -0.67 1.91 21.39
N GLU A 68 -1.12 0.82 22.01
CA GLU A 68 -1.52 -0.41 21.34
C GLU A 68 -2.67 -0.17 20.36
N SER A 69 -3.71 0.56 20.78
CA SER A 69 -4.83 0.94 19.92
C SER A 69 -4.36 1.72 18.68
N ILE A 70 -3.48 2.71 18.86
CA ILE A 70 -2.91 3.49 17.75
C ILE A 70 -2.08 2.61 16.81
N LEU A 71 -1.24 1.73 17.34
CA LEU A 71 -0.43 0.82 16.53
C LEU A 71 -1.31 -0.13 15.72
N ASN A 72 -2.34 -0.71 16.35
CA ASN A 72 -3.29 -1.57 15.65
C ASN A 72 -4.01 -0.83 14.52
N LYS A 73 -4.41 0.42 14.74
CA LYS A 73 -5.02 1.23 13.69
C LYS A 73 -4.08 1.48 12.51
N ILE A 74 -2.80 1.75 12.76
CA ILE A 74 -1.79 1.93 11.71
C ILE A 74 -1.59 0.62 10.93
N ASP A 75 -1.57 -0.52 11.61
CA ASP A 75 -1.45 -1.85 10.98
C ASP A 75 -2.63 -2.13 10.04
N GLU A 76 -3.86 -1.87 10.51
CA GLU A 76 -5.08 -1.98 9.70
C GLU A 76 -5.03 -1.07 8.46
N ASP A 77 -4.62 0.19 8.60
CA ASP A 77 -4.53 1.14 7.49
C ASP A 77 -3.47 0.70 6.45
N ILE A 78 -2.34 0.16 6.90
CA ILE A 78 -1.32 -0.43 6.01
C ILE A 78 -1.90 -1.62 5.26
N GLN A 79 -2.63 -2.50 5.94
CA GLN A 79 -3.23 -3.70 5.35
C GLN A 79 -4.31 -3.35 4.32
N ASP A 80 -5.25 -2.47 4.66
CA ASP A 80 -6.30 -2.02 3.74
C ASP A 80 -5.70 -1.43 2.46
N PHE A 81 -4.73 -0.53 2.62
CA PHE A 81 -4.08 0.11 1.48
C PHE A 81 -3.29 -0.90 0.64
N GLN A 82 -2.64 -1.88 1.27
CA GLN A 82 -1.92 -2.95 0.58
C GLN A 82 -2.87 -3.83 -0.26
N VAL A 83 -4.02 -4.19 0.30
CA VAL A 83 -5.03 -5.01 -0.38
C VAL A 83 -5.60 -4.24 -1.58
N ARG A 84 -5.99 -2.98 -1.38
CA ARG A 84 -6.53 -2.12 -2.45
C ARG A 84 -5.52 -1.93 -3.59
N GLY A 85 -4.27 -1.60 -3.27
CA GLY A 85 -3.22 -1.44 -4.27
C GLY A 85 -2.94 -2.72 -5.06
N LYS A 86 -2.88 -3.88 -4.40
CA LYS A 86 -2.67 -5.18 -5.08
C LYS A 86 -3.86 -5.55 -5.98
N LEU A 87 -5.09 -5.29 -5.54
CA LEU A 87 -6.29 -5.57 -6.33
C LEU A 87 -6.31 -4.74 -7.61
N LEU A 88 -5.96 -3.45 -7.52
CA LEU A 88 -5.89 -2.57 -8.69
C LEU A 88 -4.77 -2.98 -9.63
N LEU A 89 -3.59 -3.33 -9.09
CA LEU A 89 -2.49 -3.83 -9.89
C LEU A 89 -2.89 -5.08 -10.67
N TYR A 90 -3.55 -6.03 -10.00
CA TYR A 90 -4.08 -7.23 -10.64
C TYR A 90 -5.03 -6.90 -11.80
N LYS A 91 -6.00 -6.00 -11.58
CA LYS A 91 -6.92 -5.55 -12.63
C LYS A 91 -6.20 -4.93 -13.82
N CYS A 92 -5.22 -4.05 -13.58
CA CYS A 92 -4.40 -3.46 -14.64
C CYS A 92 -3.64 -4.52 -15.44
N THR A 93 -3.01 -5.48 -14.76
CA THR A 93 -2.25 -6.55 -15.43
C THR A 93 -3.15 -7.46 -16.26
N GLU A 94 -4.34 -7.82 -15.77
CA GLU A 94 -5.29 -8.65 -16.51
C GLU A 94 -5.84 -7.92 -17.74
N VAL A 95 -6.23 -6.64 -17.61
CA VAL A 95 -6.68 -5.84 -18.76
C VAL A 95 -5.58 -5.74 -19.83
N ASN A 96 -4.32 -5.52 -19.43
CA ASN A 96 -3.20 -5.47 -20.36
C ASN A 96 -2.96 -6.82 -21.05
N LYS A 97 -3.12 -7.93 -20.33
CA LYS A 97 -3.02 -9.29 -20.89
C LYS A 97 -4.09 -9.56 -21.95
N PHE A 98 -5.35 -9.15 -21.71
CA PHE A 98 -6.42 -9.29 -22.70
C PHE A 98 -6.20 -8.41 -23.93
N LYS A 99 -5.77 -7.15 -23.74
CA LYS A 99 -5.46 -6.23 -24.85
C LYS A 99 -4.32 -6.74 -25.73
N ASN A 100 -3.32 -7.39 -25.14
CA ASN A 100 -2.14 -7.90 -25.86
C ASN A 100 -2.32 -9.35 -26.34
N ASN A 101 -3.49 -9.96 -26.13
CA ASN A 101 -3.76 -11.30 -26.61
C ASN A 101 -4.02 -11.27 -28.13
N LYS A 102 -3.18 -11.97 -28.90
CA LYS A 102 -3.28 -12.03 -30.37
C LYS A 102 -4.63 -12.51 -30.89
N ILE A 103 -5.29 -13.45 -30.20
CA ILE A 103 -6.61 -13.97 -30.59
C ILE A 103 -7.67 -12.89 -30.37
N VAL A 104 -7.64 -12.22 -29.22
CA VAL A 104 -8.58 -11.13 -28.89
C VAL A 104 -8.38 -9.95 -29.85
N GLN A 105 -7.14 -9.57 -30.14
CA GLN A 105 -6.84 -8.54 -31.13
C GLN A 105 -7.37 -8.92 -32.51
N SER A 106 -7.15 -10.16 -32.96
CA SER A 106 -7.65 -10.66 -34.25
C SER A 106 -9.19 -10.63 -34.31
N MET A 107 -9.87 -11.00 -33.22
CA MET A 107 -11.33 -10.90 -33.12
C MET A 107 -11.80 -9.44 -33.17
N LEU A 108 -11.17 -8.53 -32.43
CA LEU A 108 -11.54 -7.10 -32.45
C LEU A 108 -11.33 -6.46 -33.82
N ILE A 109 -10.31 -6.89 -34.58
CA ILE A 109 -10.09 -6.48 -35.97
C ILE A 109 -11.21 -7.04 -36.87
N MET A 110 -11.52 -8.34 -36.76
CA MET A 110 -12.58 -9.00 -37.53
C MET A 110 -13.96 -8.37 -37.31
N PHE A 111 -14.27 -7.95 -36.09
CA PHE A 111 -15.54 -7.28 -35.74
C PHE A 111 -15.49 -5.75 -35.88
N GLY A 112 -14.41 -5.17 -36.41
CA GLY A 112 -14.33 -3.74 -36.75
C GLY A 112 -14.10 -2.78 -35.57
N PHE A 113 -13.74 -3.28 -34.38
CA PHE A 113 -13.50 -2.49 -33.17
C PHE A 113 -12.10 -1.85 -33.12
N LEU A 114 -11.16 -2.30 -33.96
CA LEU A 114 -9.84 -1.70 -34.15
C LEU A 114 -9.64 -1.31 -35.62
N LYS A 115 -9.42 -0.03 -35.90
CA LYS A 115 -8.97 0.44 -37.22
C LYS A 115 -7.45 0.62 -37.21
N PHE A 116 -6.77 -0.03 -38.15
CA PHE A 116 -5.40 0.34 -38.50
C PHE A 116 -5.45 1.76 -39.09
N ARG A 117 -4.63 2.65 -38.54
CA ARG A 117 -4.34 3.96 -39.11
C ARG A 117 -2.92 3.95 -39.62
#